data_AF-A0A7Y5C5C0-F1
#
_entry.id   AF-A0A7Y5C5C0-F1
#
_cell.length_a   1.000
_cell.length_b   1.000
_cell.length_c   1.000
_cell.angle_alpha   90.00
_cell.angle_beta   90.00
_cell.angle_gamma   90.00
#
_symmetry.space_group_name_H-M   'P 1'
#
loop_
_entity.id
_entity.type
_entity.pdbx_description
1 polymer ?
#
loop_
_entity_poly.entity_id
_entity_poly.type
_entity_poly.pdbx_seq_one_letter_code
_entity_poly.pdbx_strand_id
1 'polypeptide(L)'
;MKSTKVFAVCIGVIAGCATLKDPPNGVTDIRGNLIGDHTRTYMDIVQAAVRAEGTDFAFSVETVSRMPSPAEFAGGKRVDFIWFVDADRNTKTGQNETGNDYNIHLYMDAAGWNIMVIPVSELASAHGNLPRADSCRYTIDGTTLTVYVPQRTFPDAHFDWWAWSMTGNAPDWPPYTENPVTKRTSTR
;
A
#
# COMPACT_ATOMS: atom_id res chain seq x y z
N MET A 1 -30.63 -4.98 -1.71
CA MET A 1 -30.14 -6.32 -1.28
C MET A 1 -28.63 -6.28 -1.30
N LYS A 2 -28.02 -6.75 -0.21
CA LYS A 2 -26.59 -6.64 0.13
C LYS A 2 -25.73 -7.40 -0.88
N SER A 3 -24.72 -6.74 -1.46
CA SER A 3 -23.59 -7.41 -2.10
C SER A 3 -22.35 -7.13 -1.25
N THR A 4 -22.17 -7.94 -0.21
CA THR A 4 -20.89 -8.05 0.50
C THR A 4 -19.90 -8.66 -0.49
N LYS A 5 -19.07 -7.82 -1.11
CA LYS A 5 -18.01 -8.29 -2.01
C LYS A 5 -16.94 -8.99 -1.19
N VAL A 6 -16.57 -10.17 -1.66
CA VAL A 6 -15.59 -11.08 -1.08
C VAL A 6 -14.22 -10.40 -1.11
N PHE A 7 -13.53 -10.39 0.04
CA PHE A 7 -12.16 -9.89 0.18
C PHE A 7 -11.18 -10.99 -0.24
N ALA A 8 -10.25 -10.69 -1.15
CA ALA A 8 -9.09 -11.54 -1.37
C ALA A 8 -8.01 -11.15 -0.35
N VAL A 9 -7.85 -11.97 0.69
CA VAL A 9 -6.73 -11.88 1.63
C VAL A 9 -5.63 -12.80 1.13
N CYS A 10 -4.45 -12.24 0.87
CA CYS A 10 -3.29 -12.97 0.35
C CYS A 10 -2.28 -13.19 1.48
N ILE A 11 -1.90 -14.44 1.74
CA ILE A 11 -0.79 -14.79 2.64
C ILE A 11 0.48 -14.87 1.79
N GLY A 12 1.41 -13.93 1.97
CA GLY A 12 2.61 -13.82 1.12
C GLY A 12 3.81 -14.64 1.61
N VAL A 13 4.68 -15.02 0.67
CA VAL A 13 5.98 -15.68 0.88
C VAL A 13 7.11 -14.66 0.70
N ILE A 14 8.10 -14.67 1.59
CA ILE A 14 9.28 -13.78 1.57
C ILE A 14 10.29 -14.28 0.53
N ALA A 15 10.69 -13.42 -0.42
CA ALA A 15 11.84 -13.63 -1.29
C ALA A 15 12.80 -12.42 -1.23
N GLY A 16 14.12 -12.67 -1.28
CA GLY A 16 15.16 -11.76 -0.80
C GLY A 16 15.60 -10.58 -1.70
N CYS A 17 16.17 -9.60 -0.98
CA CYS A 17 17.08 -8.48 -1.28
C CYS A 17 17.23 -7.96 -2.71
N ALA A 18 16.71 -6.75 -2.93
CA ALA A 18 17.16 -5.82 -3.96
C ALA A 18 17.07 -4.39 -3.40
N THR A 19 18.21 -3.70 -3.31
CA THR A 19 18.27 -2.28 -2.95
C THR A 19 17.76 -1.45 -4.12
N LEU A 20 16.71 -0.65 -3.91
CA LEU A 20 16.19 0.28 -4.92
C LEU A 20 17.23 1.41 -5.14
N LYS A 21 17.88 1.43 -6.32
CA LYS A 21 18.39 2.71 -6.86
C LYS A 21 17.18 3.58 -7.17
N ASP A 22 17.24 4.86 -6.81
CA ASP A 22 16.18 5.87 -7.00
C ASP A 22 15.29 5.56 -8.20
N PRO A 23 14.06 5.04 -7.98
CA PRO A 23 13.20 4.69 -9.09
C PRO A 23 12.78 6.00 -9.81
N PRO A 24 12.88 6.07 -11.14
CA PRO A 24 12.55 7.28 -11.94
C PRO A 24 11.08 7.74 -11.83
N ASN A 25 10.27 7.02 -11.06
CA ASN A 25 8.85 7.23 -10.79
C ASN A 25 8.56 7.27 -9.27
N GLY A 26 9.51 7.69 -8.44
CA GLY A 26 9.30 7.83 -7.00
C GLY A 26 8.78 9.22 -6.59
N VAL A 27 8.15 9.30 -5.42
CA VAL A 27 7.88 10.55 -4.69
C VAL A 27 8.62 10.50 -3.36
N THR A 28 9.28 11.61 -3.03
CA THR A 28 9.88 11.83 -1.70
C THR A 28 8.85 12.47 -0.78
N ASP A 29 8.88 12.11 0.49
CA ASP A 29 8.04 12.72 1.53
C ASP A 29 8.90 13.23 2.70
N ILE A 30 8.32 14.08 3.53
CA ILE A 30 9.01 14.78 4.62
C ILE A 30 9.20 13.83 5.80
N ARG A 31 10.45 13.49 6.11
CA ARG A 31 10.81 12.78 7.34
C ARG A 31 10.29 13.49 8.59
N GLY A 32 9.69 12.75 9.52
CA GLY A 32 9.26 13.24 10.82
C GLY A 32 7.92 13.96 10.80
N ASN A 33 7.12 13.76 9.74
CA ASN A 33 5.82 14.41 9.56
C ASN A 33 4.63 13.59 10.09
N LEU A 34 4.88 12.49 10.83
CA LEU A 34 3.83 11.67 11.44
C LEU A 34 2.86 12.52 12.26
N ILE A 35 1.58 12.21 12.14
CA ILE A 35 0.50 12.70 13.00
C ILE A 35 0.19 11.61 14.02
N GLY A 36 0.11 11.96 15.31
CA GLY A 36 -0.18 10.99 16.38
C GLY A 36 1.06 10.58 17.16
N ASP A 37 1.41 9.29 17.17
CA ASP A 37 2.58 8.76 17.89
C ASP A 37 3.85 8.85 17.03
N HIS A 38 4.67 9.88 17.28
CA HIS A 38 5.93 10.12 16.57
C HIS A 38 7.00 9.03 16.83
N THR A 39 6.78 8.10 17.78
CA THR A 39 7.71 6.99 18.03
C THR A 39 7.53 5.84 17.03
N ARG A 40 6.38 5.77 16.33
CA ARG A 40 6.08 4.74 15.31
C ARG A 40 6.74 5.05 13.97
N THR A 41 8.03 5.37 14.00
CA THR A 41 8.83 5.80 12.84
C THR A 41 8.89 4.80 11.69
N TYR A 42 8.51 3.54 11.91
CA TYR A 42 8.35 2.56 10.83
C TYR A 42 7.16 2.89 9.92
N MET A 43 6.27 3.80 10.33
CA MET A 43 5.15 4.33 9.55
C MET A 43 5.50 5.60 8.76
N ASP A 44 6.59 6.28 9.13
CA ASP A 44 7.01 7.57 8.56
C ASP A 44 7.63 7.33 7.18
N ILE A 45 6.83 7.56 6.13
CA ILE A 45 7.22 7.31 4.74
C ILE A 45 8.15 8.43 4.32
N VAL A 46 9.34 8.08 3.83
CA VAL A 46 10.29 9.05 3.27
C VAL A 46 10.35 8.98 1.75
N GLN A 47 9.96 7.84 1.18
CA GLN A 47 9.87 7.65 -0.25
C GLN A 47 8.80 6.62 -0.59
N ALA A 48 8.08 6.83 -1.69
CA ALA A 48 7.18 5.85 -2.29
C ALA A 48 7.48 5.73 -3.78
N ALA A 49 7.23 4.57 -4.38
CA ALA A 49 7.38 4.38 -5.83
C ALA A 49 6.47 3.29 -6.38
N VAL A 50 6.16 3.40 -7.68
CA VAL A 50 5.51 2.34 -8.46
C VAL A 50 6.29 2.14 -9.75
N ARG A 51 6.56 0.88 -10.08
CA ARG A 51 7.31 0.50 -11.29
C ARG A 51 6.80 -0.82 -11.85
N ALA A 52 6.84 -0.97 -13.17
CA ALA A 52 6.62 -2.26 -13.80
C ALA A 52 7.82 -3.19 -13.53
N GLU A 53 7.55 -4.45 -13.21
CA GLU A 53 8.54 -5.52 -13.09
C GLU A 53 8.00 -6.82 -13.67
N GLY A 54 8.47 -7.20 -14.86
CA GLY A 54 7.94 -8.37 -15.55
C GLY A 54 6.43 -8.23 -15.78
N THR A 55 5.64 -9.14 -15.19
CA THR A 55 4.18 -9.17 -15.29
C THR A 55 3.45 -8.45 -14.16
N ASP A 56 4.19 -7.81 -13.25
CA ASP A 56 3.65 -7.15 -12.07
C ASP A 56 3.94 -5.66 -12.05
N PHE A 57 3.17 -4.93 -11.26
CA PHE A 57 3.57 -3.64 -10.71
C PHE A 57 4.13 -3.86 -9.31
N ALA A 58 5.32 -3.33 -9.07
CA ALA A 58 5.95 -3.25 -7.77
C ALA A 58 5.64 -1.90 -7.13
N PHE A 59 4.87 -1.90 -6.05
CA PHE A 59 4.50 -0.77 -5.21
C PHE A 59 5.38 -0.79 -3.97
N SER A 60 6.22 0.23 -3.77
CA SER A 60 7.16 0.28 -2.66
C SER A 60 7.02 1.54 -1.83
N VAL A 61 7.31 1.41 -0.53
CA VAL A 61 7.64 2.56 0.33
C VAL A 61 8.94 2.26 1.08
N GLU A 62 9.70 3.32 1.34
CA GLU A 62 10.77 3.37 2.31
C GLU A 62 10.34 4.22 3.50
N THR A 63 10.66 3.77 4.71
CA THR A 63 10.31 4.46 5.94
C THR A 63 11.54 4.81 6.79
N VAL A 64 11.34 5.61 7.84
CA VAL A 64 12.45 6.09 8.69
C VAL A 64 13.15 4.97 9.45
N SER A 65 12.41 3.94 9.87
CA SER A 65 12.98 2.82 10.63
C SER A 65 12.52 1.47 10.11
N ARG A 66 13.21 0.40 10.56
CA ARG A 66 12.96 -0.95 10.05
C ARG A 66 11.49 -1.35 10.19
N MET A 67 11.04 -2.20 9.27
CA MET A 67 9.72 -2.81 9.40
C MET A 67 9.65 -3.68 10.67
N PRO A 68 8.52 -3.62 11.40
CA PRO A 68 8.32 -4.43 12.59
C PRO A 68 8.16 -5.92 12.24
N SER A 69 8.41 -6.78 13.23
CA SER A 69 8.14 -8.21 13.18
C SER A 69 6.75 -8.52 13.75
N PRO A 70 6.13 -9.66 13.40
CA PRO A 70 4.78 -10.00 13.88
C PRO A 70 4.70 -10.05 15.41
N ALA A 71 5.79 -10.43 16.08
CA ALA A 71 5.88 -10.46 17.54
C ALA A 71 5.70 -9.08 18.18
N GLU A 72 6.10 -8.00 17.50
CA GLU A 72 5.94 -6.61 17.98
C GLU A 72 4.47 -6.15 17.88
N PHE A 73 3.65 -6.86 17.09
CA PHE A 73 2.24 -6.59 16.79
C PHE A 73 1.24 -7.45 17.59
N ALA A 74 1.71 -8.14 18.64
CA ALA A 74 0.83 -8.82 19.58
C ALA A 74 -0.17 -7.85 20.25
N GLY A 75 -1.35 -8.37 20.62
CA GLY A 75 -2.36 -7.61 21.35
C GLY A 75 -3.31 -6.78 20.49
N GLY A 76 -3.59 -7.19 19.25
CA GLY A 76 -4.58 -6.51 18.39
C GLY A 76 -4.07 -5.27 17.68
N LYS A 77 -2.75 -5.06 17.63
CA LYS A 77 -2.13 -3.97 16.88
C LYS A 77 -2.23 -4.24 15.38
N ARG A 78 -2.40 -3.18 14.59
CA ARG A 78 -2.36 -3.23 13.14
C ARG A 78 -1.83 -1.92 12.56
N VAL A 79 -1.05 -2.04 11.50
CA VAL A 79 -0.66 -0.92 10.65
C VAL A 79 -0.96 -1.30 9.21
N ASP A 80 -1.49 -0.36 8.45
CA ASP A 80 -1.70 -0.47 7.02
C ASP A 80 -0.78 0.49 6.29
N PHE A 81 -0.11 0.00 5.25
CA PHE A 81 0.46 0.80 4.17
C PHE A 81 -0.46 0.65 2.96
N ILE A 82 -0.92 1.76 2.42
CA ILE A 82 -1.93 1.79 1.38
C ILE A 82 -1.38 2.56 0.19
N TRP A 83 -1.38 1.94 -1.00
CA TRP A 83 -1.30 2.65 -2.26
C TRP A 83 -2.71 2.84 -2.79
N PHE A 84 -3.07 4.09 -2.99
CA PHE A 84 -4.27 4.46 -3.71
C PHE A 84 -3.92 4.56 -5.19
N VAL A 85 -4.67 3.88 -6.04
CA VAL A 85 -4.51 3.88 -7.49
C VAL A 85 -5.75 4.47 -8.13
N ASP A 86 -5.57 5.53 -8.89
CA ASP A 86 -6.56 6.15 -9.78
C ASP A 86 -6.23 5.74 -11.22
N ALA A 87 -6.92 4.69 -11.68
CA ALA A 87 -6.69 4.00 -12.93
C ALA A 87 -7.28 4.73 -14.15
N ASP A 88 -8.32 5.54 -13.96
CA ASP A 88 -8.87 6.39 -15.01
C ASP A 88 -8.24 7.80 -15.04
N ARG A 89 -7.40 8.10 -14.06
CA ARG A 89 -6.67 9.37 -13.90
C ARG A 89 -7.61 10.56 -13.88
N ASN A 90 -8.79 10.38 -13.29
CA ASN A 90 -9.79 11.41 -13.24
C ASN A 90 -9.30 12.60 -12.40
N THR A 91 -9.03 13.71 -13.07
CA THR A 91 -8.54 14.94 -12.43
C THR A 91 -9.59 15.63 -11.56
N LYS A 92 -10.85 15.18 -11.61
CA LYS A 92 -11.94 15.67 -10.76
C LYS A 92 -11.99 14.97 -9.40
N THR A 93 -11.31 13.83 -9.25
CA THR A 93 -11.19 13.09 -7.99
C THR A 93 -9.79 13.29 -7.39
N GLY A 94 -9.72 13.43 -6.07
CA GLY A 94 -8.58 14.04 -5.37
C GLY A 94 -7.67 13.07 -4.61
N GLN A 95 -6.59 13.62 -4.04
CA GLN A 95 -5.68 12.94 -3.10
C GLN A 95 -6.35 12.70 -1.74
N ASN A 96 -7.38 11.87 -1.72
CA ASN A 96 -8.00 11.43 -0.48
C ASN A 96 -8.40 9.96 -0.61
N GLU A 97 -8.84 9.37 0.49
CA GLU A 97 -9.36 8.00 0.52
C GLU A 97 -10.63 7.80 -0.33
N THR A 98 -11.24 8.89 -0.81
CA THR A 98 -12.49 8.94 -1.57
C THR A 98 -12.25 9.54 -2.96
N GLY A 99 -11.39 8.93 -3.77
CA GLY A 99 -11.06 9.53 -5.07
C GLY A 99 -10.24 8.66 -6.01
N ASN A 100 -10.14 7.37 -5.70
CA ASN A 100 -9.31 6.41 -6.41
C ASN A 100 -10.15 5.19 -6.82
N ASP A 101 -9.54 4.30 -7.60
CA ASP A 101 -10.16 3.10 -8.14
C ASP A 101 -9.81 1.85 -7.34
N TYR A 102 -8.56 1.76 -6.86
CA TYR A 102 -8.08 0.62 -6.08
C TYR A 102 -7.33 1.06 -4.82
N ASN A 103 -7.56 0.37 -3.71
CA ASN A 103 -6.69 0.41 -2.53
C ASN A 103 -5.85 -0.87 -2.50
N ILE A 104 -4.53 -0.72 -2.50
CA ILE A 104 -3.59 -1.82 -2.33
C ILE A 104 -3.03 -1.71 -0.93
N HIS A 105 -3.43 -2.61 -0.05
CA HIS A 105 -2.96 -2.67 1.33
C HIS A 105 -1.82 -3.67 1.43
N LEU A 106 -0.71 -3.28 2.05
CA LEU A 106 0.15 -4.16 2.81
C LEU A 106 -0.04 -3.84 4.28
N TYR A 107 -0.57 -4.79 5.05
CA TYR A 107 -0.81 -4.56 6.47
C TYR A 107 -0.12 -5.62 7.32
N MET A 108 0.33 -5.19 8.49
CA MET A 108 0.89 -6.05 9.52
C MET A 108 -0.11 -6.17 10.66
N ASP A 109 -0.35 -7.40 11.10
CA ASP A 109 -1.01 -7.72 12.36
C ASP A 109 -0.25 -8.84 13.10
N ALA A 110 -0.86 -9.43 14.14
CA ALA A 110 -0.25 -10.51 14.91
C ALA A 110 0.02 -11.80 14.11
N ALA A 111 -0.69 -12.03 12.99
CA ALA A 111 -0.46 -13.16 12.09
C ALA A 111 0.67 -12.88 11.08
N GLY A 112 1.01 -11.61 10.89
CA GLY A 112 2.13 -11.15 10.06
C GLY A 112 1.69 -10.20 8.96
N TRP A 113 2.49 -10.16 7.90
CA TRP A 113 2.25 -9.29 6.75
C TRP A 113 1.28 -9.94 5.77
N ASN A 114 0.26 -9.17 5.37
CA ASN A 114 -0.81 -9.60 4.50
C ASN A 114 -1.07 -8.55 3.42
N ILE A 115 -1.44 -9.02 2.22
CA ILE A 115 -1.81 -8.14 1.10
C ILE A 115 -3.33 -8.22 0.90
N MET A 116 -3.93 -7.05 0.64
CA MET A 116 -5.34 -6.94 0.25
C MET A 116 -5.47 -5.91 -0.87
N VAL A 117 -6.15 -6.28 -1.96
CA VAL A 117 -6.45 -5.38 -3.08
C VAL A 117 -7.95 -5.17 -3.14
N ILE A 118 -8.40 -3.93 -2.97
CA ILE A 118 -9.81 -3.56 -2.90
C ILE A 118 -10.16 -2.69 -4.11
N PRO A 119 -11.10 -3.10 -4.97
CA PRO A 119 -11.71 -2.18 -5.93
C PRO A 119 -12.72 -1.30 -5.19
N VAL A 120 -12.53 0.02 -5.23
CA VAL A 120 -13.35 0.99 -4.49
C VAL A 120 -14.28 1.80 -5.39
N SER A 121 -14.01 1.86 -6.70
CA SER A 121 -14.88 2.54 -7.68
C SER A 121 -15.76 1.57 -8.49
N GLU A 122 -16.75 2.12 -9.19
CA GLU A 122 -17.53 1.37 -10.19
C GLU A 122 -16.67 0.89 -11.35
N LEU A 123 -15.71 1.71 -11.80
CA LEU A 123 -14.78 1.36 -12.87
C LEU A 123 -13.92 0.15 -12.49
N ALA A 124 -13.30 0.17 -11.31
CA ALA A 124 -12.52 -0.94 -10.80
C ALA A 124 -13.37 -2.20 -10.60
N SER A 125 -14.59 -2.00 -10.09
CA SER A 125 -15.55 -3.09 -9.91
C SER A 125 -15.99 -3.74 -11.22
N ALA A 126 -16.17 -2.94 -12.28
CA ALA A 126 -16.60 -3.39 -13.59
C ALA A 126 -15.46 -4.09 -14.36
N HIS A 127 -14.20 -3.69 -14.15
CA HIS A 127 -13.04 -4.35 -14.73
C HIS A 127 -12.93 -5.82 -14.33
N GLY A 128 -13.29 -6.16 -13.08
CA GLY A 128 -13.50 -7.54 -12.63
C GLY A 128 -12.26 -8.43 -12.52
N ASN A 129 -11.06 -7.91 -12.82
CA ASN A 129 -9.81 -8.67 -12.81
C ASN A 129 -9.06 -8.58 -11.48
N LEU A 130 -9.72 -8.89 -10.36
CA LEU A 130 -9.00 -8.95 -9.09
C LEU A 130 -7.94 -10.06 -9.09
N PRO A 131 -6.76 -9.82 -8.48
CA PRO A 131 -5.71 -10.81 -8.44
C PRO A 131 -6.15 -12.02 -7.61
N ARG A 132 -5.65 -13.20 -7.97
CA ARG A 132 -5.78 -14.39 -7.11
C ARG A 132 -4.89 -14.21 -5.89
N ALA A 133 -5.28 -14.82 -4.77
CA ALA A 133 -4.57 -14.67 -3.51
C ALA A 133 -3.08 -15.07 -3.57
N ASP A 134 -2.77 -16.07 -4.38
CA ASP A 134 -1.41 -16.59 -4.60
C ASP A 134 -0.59 -15.81 -5.64
N SER A 135 -1.20 -14.85 -6.33
CA SER A 135 -0.55 -14.07 -7.39
C SER A 135 0.06 -12.74 -6.91
N CYS A 136 -0.31 -12.29 -5.71
CA CYS A 136 0.32 -11.16 -5.05
C CYS A 136 1.45 -11.65 -4.15
N ARG A 137 2.55 -10.90 -4.08
CA ARG A 137 3.68 -11.18 -3.17
C ARG A 137 4.20 -9.88 -2.57
N TYR A 138 4.98 -9.97 -1.51
CA TYR A 138 5.68 -8.83 -0.95
C TYR A 138 7.12 -9.18 -0.60
N THR A 139 7.96 -8.16 -0.50
CA THR A 139 9.33 -8.25 0.03
C THR A 139 9.52 -7.15 1.07
N ILE A 140 10.30 -7.46 2.10
CA ILE A 140 10.70 -6.50 3.14
C ILE A 140 12.22 -6.56 3.25
N ASP A 141 12.87 -5.41 3.11
CA ASP A 141 14.30 -5.24 3.19
C ASP A 141 14.62 -4.03 4.05
N GLY A 142 14.91 -4.26 5.33
CA GLY A 142 15.18 -3.20 6.30
C GLY A 142 14.01 -2.22 6.45
N THR A 143 14.16 -1.03 5.89
CA THR A 143 13.21 0.09 5.89
C THR A 143 12.28 0.09 4.67
N THR A 144 12.53 -0.78 3.69
CA THR A 144 11.76 -0.85 2.46
C THR A 144 10.79 -2.01 2.51
N LEU A 145 9.54 -1.74 2.12
CA LEU A 145 8.58 -2.77 1.80
C LEU A 145 8.19 -2.64 0.32
N THR A 146 7.91 -3.75 -0.35
CA THR A 146 7.41 -3.76 -1.72
C THR A 146 6.30 -4.79 -1.87
N VAL A 147 5.18 -4.40 -2.45
CA VAL A 147 4.08 -5.27 -2.87
C VAL A 147 4.14 -5.43 -4.38
N TYR A 148 3.93 -6.64 -4.86
CA TYR A 148 3.84 -6.95 -6.27
C TYR A 148 2.41 -7.38 -6.58
N VAL A 149 1.78 -6.66 -7.51
CA VAL A 149 0.41 -6.91 -7.96
C VAL A 149 0.44 -7.17 -9.47
N PRO A 150 -0.19 -8.24 -9.98
CA PRO A 150 -0.24 -8.53 -11.41
C PRO A 150 -0.77 -7.34 -12.22
N GLN A 151 -0.10 -6.95 -13.29
CA GLN A 151 -0.49 -5.79 -14.11
C GLN A 151 -1.91 -5.91 -14.67
N ARG A 152 -2.36 -7.13 -14.99
CA ARG A 152 -3.73 -7.42 -15.45
C ARG A 152 -4.84 -6.97 -14.48
N THR A 153 -4.47 -6.70 -13.23
CA THR A 153 -5.38 -6.17 -12.20
C THR A 153 -5.91 -4.81 -12.58
N PHE A 154 -5.12 -4.03 -13.33
CA PHE A 154 -5.45 -2.67 -13.72
C PHE A 154 -5.91 -2.65 -15.18
N PRO A 155 -6.83 -1.74 -15.55
CA PRO A 155 -7.29 -1.59 -16.93
C PRO A 155 -6.24 -0.95 -17.85
N ASP A 156 -5.32 -0.16 -17.29
CA ASP A 156 -4.23 0.51 -18.00
C ASP A 156 -2.92 0.37 -17.19
N ALA A 157 -1.79 0.43 -17.89
CA ALA A 157 -0.47 0.52 -17.29
C ALA A 157 -0.12 1.94 -16.81
N HIS A 158 -0.81 2.94 -17.35
CA HIS A 158 -0.67 4.35 -17.00
C HIS A 158 -1.81 4.78 -16.06
N PHE A 159 -1.46 4.99 -14.79
CA PHE A 159 -2.39 5.40 -13.74
C PHE A 159 -1.72 6.37 -12.79
N ASP A 160 -2.54 7.10 -12.05
CA ASP A 160 -2.06 7.95 -10.98
C ASP A 160 -2.09 7.20 -9.65
N TRP A 161 -1.17 7.53 -8.76
CA TRP A 161 -1.07 6.86 -7.47
C TRP A 161 -0.45 7.76 -6.40
N TRP A 162 -0.73 7.41 -5.14
CA TRP A 162 -0.13 7.98 -3.95
C TRP A 162 -0.14 6.96 -2.79
N ALA A 163 0.67 7.18 -1.77
CA ALA A 163 0.82 6.26 -0.65
C ALA A 163 0.40 6.89 0.68
N TRP A 164 0.02 6.05 1.63
CA TRP A 164 -0.41 6.41 2.97
C TRP A 164 -0.05 5.31 3.97
N SER A 165 0.13 5.67 5.24
CA SER A 165 0.23 4.70 6.34
C SER A 165 -0.65 5.14 7.50
N MET A 166 -1.33 4.18 8.15
CA MET A 166 -2.29 4.49 9.24
C MET A 166 -2.48 3.31 10.20
N THR A 167 -2.99 3.60 11.40
CA THR A 167 -3.43 2.58 12.38
C THR A 167 -4.94 2.50 12.59
N GLY A 168 -5.76 3.16 11.76
CA GLY A 168 -7.21 3.23 11.98
C GLY A 168 -7.96 1.90 11.89
N ASN A 169 -7.36 0.85 11.32
CA ASN A 169 -7.90 -0.52 11.39
C ASN A 169 -7.55 -1.27 12.68
N ALA A 170 -6.87 -0.62 13.63
CA ALA A 170 -6.70 -1.05 15.02
C ALA A 170 -7.15 0.07 15.97
N PRO A 171 -8.47 0.33 16.08
CA PRO A 171 -9.00 1.42 16.90
C PRO A 171 -8.65 1.29 18.40
N ASP A 172 -8.40 0.07 18.87
CA ASP A 172 -8.00 -0.21 20.25
C ASP A 172 -6.50 -0.01 20.52
N TRP A 173 -5.74 0.50 19.54
CA TRP A 173 -4.31 0.81 19.68
C TRP A 173 -4.03 2.32 19.63
N PRO A 174 -4.50 3.10 20.63
CA PRO A 174 -4.29 4.53 20.66
C PRO A 174 -2.81 4.91 20.90
N PRO A 175 -2.39 6.13 20.50
CA PRO A 175 -3.19 7.05 19.70
C PRO A 175 -3.28 6.58 18.24
N TYR A 176 -4.32 7.03 17.53
CA TYR A 176 -4.35 6.95 16.08
C TYR A 176 -3.08 7.63 15.53
N THR A 177 -2.37 6.93 14.64
CA THR A 177 -1.14 7.42 14.05
C THR A 177 -1.20 7.24 12.54
N GLU A 178 -0.72 8.24 11.81
CA GLU A 178 -0.64 8.21 10.35
C GLU A 178 0.57 8.99 9.84
N ASN A 179 1.08 8.58 8.69
CA ASN A 179 1.84 9.47 7.83
C ASN A 179 0.84 10.29 7.00
N PRO A 180 1.04 11.58 6.74
CA PRO A 180 0.25 12.29 5.75
C PRO A 180 0.29 11.59 4.38
N VAL A 181 -0.72 11.80 3.55
CA VAL A 181 -0.73 11.22 2.20
C VAL A 181 0.42 11.79 1.36
N THR A 182 1.19 10.94 0.68
CA THR A 182 2.27 11.40 -0.20
C THR A 182 1.71 12.18 -1.39
N LYS A 183 2.55 13.00 -2.04
CA LYS A 183 2.18 13.65 -3.30
C LYS A 183 1.72 12.61 -4.35
N ARG A 184 0.62 12.88 -5.06
CA ARG A 184 0.19 12.11 -6.26
C ARG A 184 1.21 12.23 -7.38
N THR A 185 1.46 11.10 -8.02
CA THR A 185 2.28 10.99 -9.23
C THR A 185 1.66 9.97 -10.18
N SER A 186 2.26 9.74 -11.34
CA SER A 186 1.77 8.77 -12.33
C SER A 186 2.81 7.68 -12.58
N THR A 187 2.36 6.49 -12.98
CA THR A 187 3.23 5.56 -13.69
C THR A 187 3.59 6.15 -15.06
N ARG A 188 4.85 6.01 -15.47
CA ARG A 188 5.32 6.45 -16.79
C ARG A 188 4.97 5.45 -17.86
#